data_AF-A0A7X5TTZ1-F1
#
_entry.id   AF-A0A7X5TTZ1-F1
#
_cell.length_a   1.000
_cell.length_b   1.000
_cell.length_c   1.000
_cell.angle_alpha   90.00
_cell.angle_beta   90.00
_cell.angle_gamma   90.00
#
_symmetry.space_group_name_H-M   'P 1'
#
loop_
_entity.id
_entity.type
_entity.pdbx_description
1 polymer ?
#
loop_
_entity_poly.entity_id
_entity_poly.type
_entity_poly.pdbx_seq_one_letter_code
_entity_poly.pdbx_strand_id
1 'polypeptide(L)'
;MKPIIVVAGHVCVDLTPRFSDTPDLSPGNLTGVGPLTITVGGCVANTGGDLVDLGAPVRLVATVGSDELGSIATRALERRGAVRADLQRTDQFATSYSVIAEGPHADRAIWHYPGANEAFDGALVDLDGANLLHFGYPPLMPGVSRDDGKPLATLFTRASRLGLTTSLDMAVVDPVAKWGARDWPAFLATVLPTVGIFSPSYDDLASALGPSKLAPERDLTSEVEVLAERMMTLGAAVVMISAGSHGMFLRVADAKRLERAGAALAPLAAEWADFTGWQHPLPLPNKATTNGAGDAATAGLLHAIWEGLSPGPALSRAALTAAVVITGKLPTTQNLAALAGNQSE
;
A
#
# COMPACT_ATOMS: atom_id res chain seq x y z
N MET A 1 23.37 8.44 -10.87
CA MET A 1 22.48 8.65 -9.70
C MET A 1 21.62 7.40 -9.56
N LYS A 2 21.35 6.91 -8.34
CA LYS A 2 20.38 5.82 -8.17
C LYS A 2 18.99 6.32 -8.59
N PRO A 3 18.18 5.50 -9.28
CA PRO A 3 16.92 5.95 -9.86
C PRO A 3 15.85 6.18 -8.78
N ILE A 4 14.94 7.13 -9.03
CA ILE A 4 13.91 7.57 -8.07
C ILE A 4 12.71 6.63 -8.10
N ILE A 5 12.13 6.38 -6.92
CA ILE A 5 10.82 5.73 -6.77
C ILE A 5 9.75 6.81 -6.60
N VAL A 6 8.74 6.83 -7.47
CA VAL A 6 7.56 7.69 -7.30
C VAL A 6 6.50 6.91 -6.54
N VAL A 7 6.01 7.47 -5.45
CA VAL A 7 4.88 6.93 -4.68
C VAL A 7 3.72 7.90 -4.80
N ALA A 8 2.63 7.44 -5.42
CA ALA A 8 1.43 8.22 -5.65
C ALA A 8 0.19 7.53 -5.05
N GLY A 9 -0.83 8.31 -4.72
CA GLY A 9 -2.12 7.75 -4.33
C GLY A 9 -2.67 8.40 -3.07
N HIS A 10 -3.27 7.59 -2.22
CA HIS A 10 -4.06 8.07 -1.09
C HIS A 10 -3.20 8.72 -0.01
N VAL A 11 -3.68 9.86 0.49
CA VAL A 11 -3.21 10.49 1.72
C VAL A 11 -4.42 10.92 2.55
N CYS A 12 -4.33 10.78 3.87
CA CYS A 12 -5.32 11.31 4.81
C CYS A 12 -4.64 11.79 6.10
N VAL A 13 -5.33 12.66 6.84
CA VAL A 13 -4.96 13.01 8.21
C VAL A 13 -5.75 12.14 9.17
N ASP A 14 -5.07 11.33 9.97
CA ASP A 14 -5.70 10.48 10.97
C ASP A 14 -5.80 11.24 12.29
N LEU A 15 -7.03 11.30 12.82
CA LEU A 15 -7.43 11.98 14.03
C LEU A 15 -7.83 10.92 15.05
N THR A 16 -6.95 10.64 16.00
CA THR A 16 -7.15 9.57 16.99
C THR A 16 -7.32 10.18 18.38
N PRO A 17 -8.55 10.51 18.80
CA PRO A 17 -8.82 10.91 20.17
C PRO A 17 -8.61 9.73 21.11
N ARG A 18 -7.98 9.96 22.27
CA ARG A 18 -7.79 8.93 23.27
C ARG A 18 -9.06 8.72 24.08
N PHE A 19 -9.59 7.50 24.05
CA PHE A 19 -10.75 7.12 24.85
C PHE A 19 -10.34 6.36 26.12
N SER A 20 -10.98 6.67 27.24
CA SER A 20 -10.88 5.84 28.46
C SER A 20 -11.85 4.66 28.44
N ASP A 21 -12.96 4.80 27.72
CA ASP A 21 -14.02 3.80 27.53
C ASP A 21 -14.66 3.99 26.14
N THR A 22 -15.43 3.01 25.67
CA THR A 22 -16.17 3.12 24.41
C THR A 22 -17.04 4.38 24.38
N PRO A 23 -16.90 5.27 23.37
CA PRO A 23 -17.66 6.51 23.33
C PRO A 23 -19.15 6.27 23.17
N ASP A 24 -19.97 6.92 23.99
CA ASP A 24 -21.43 6.96 23.80
C ASP A 24 -21.78 8.01 22.74
N LEU A 25 -22.39 7.55 21.65
CA LEU A 25 -22.82 8.35 20.51
C LEU A 25 -24.33 8.68 20.54
N SER A 26 -25.00 8.44 21.67
CA SER A 26 -26.41 8.73 21.83
C SER A 26 -26.70 10.23 21.65
N PRO A 27 -27.79 10.61 20.93
CA PRO A 27 -28.13 12.01 20.70
C PRO A 27 -28.23 12.81 22.00
N GLY A 28 -27.53 13.95 22.06
CA GLY A 28 -27.54 14.86 23.20
C GLY A 28 -26.56 14.52 24.31
N ASN A 29 -25.79 13.42 24.21
CA ASN A 29 -24.74 13.12 25.17
C ASN A 29 -23.45 13.91 24.85
N LEU A 30 -22.77 14.39 25.91
CA LEU A 30 -21.47 15.05 25.84
C LEU A 30 -20.45 14.18 26.57
N THR A 31 -19.62 13.48 25.81
CA THR A 31 -18.60 12.57 26.35
C THR A 31 -17.24 13.26 26.34
N GLY A 32 -16.60 13.33 27.51
CA GLY A 32 -15.22 13.81 27.62
C GLY A 32 -14.24 12.78 27.03
N VAL A 33 -13.27 13.24 26.25
CA VAL A 33 -12.20 12.41 25.66
C VAL A 33 -10.84 12.95 26.05
N GLY A 34 -9.83 12.09 25.96
CA GLY A 34 -8.43 12.45 26.20
C GLY A 34 -7.79 13.20 25.03
N PRO A 35 -6.46 13.37 25.06
CA PRO A 35 -5.73 14.09 24.02
C PRO A 35 -5.96 13.52 22.63
N LEU A 36 -5.95 14.40 21.63
CA LEU A 36 -6.01 14.04 20.21
C LEU A 36 -4.60 13.80 19.67
N THR A 37 -4.38 12.62 19.08
CA THR A 37 -3.19 12.35 18.26
C THR A 37 -3.52 12.67 16.81
N ILE A 38 -2.62 13.38 16.12
CA ILE A 38 -2.75 13.71 14.70
C ILE A 38 -1.58 13.08 13.94
N THR A 39 -1.88 12.17 13.04
CA THR A 39 -0.90 11.52 12.15
C THR A 39 -1.33 11.66 10.69
N VAL A 40 -0.45 11.28 9.77
CA VAL A 40 -0.77 11.21 8.34
C VAL A 40 -0.70 9.75 7.92
N GLY A 41 -1.78 9.27 7.33
CA GLY A 41 -1.92 7.91 6.82
C GLY A 41 -2.08 7.89 5.29
N GLY A 42 -2.38 6.71 4.75
CA GLY A 42 -2.44 6.45 3.31
C GLY A 42 -1.11 5.94 2.75
N CYS A 43 -1.15 5.27 1.60
CA CYS A 43 0.04 4.65 0.99
C CYS A 43 1.19 5.65 0.77
N VAL A 44 0.90 6.93 0.51
CA VAL A 44 1.92 7.97 0.32
C VAL A 44 2.69 8.21 1.62
N ALA A 45 1.99 8.22 2.76
CA ALA A 45 2.62 8.40 4.06
C ALA A 45 3.26 7.11 4.60
N ASN A 46 2.60 5.98 4.38
CA ASN A 46 3.00 4.67 4.90
C ASN A 46 4.09 4.05 4.01
N THR A 47 3.72 3.47 2.86
CA THR A 47 4.67 2.84 1.91
C THR A 47 5.76 3.82 1.49
N GLY A 48 5.39 5.06 1.18
CA GLY A 48 6.35 6.11 0.82
C GLY A 48 7.29 6.48 1.95
N GLY A 49 6.79 6.56 3.20
CA GLY A 49 7.61 6.80 4.38
C GLY A 49 8.56 5.64 4.67
N ASP A 50 8.07 4.41 4.61
CA ASP A 50 8.87 3.21 4.85
C ASP A 50 9.98 3.04 3.81
N LEU A 51 9.73 3.37 2.54
CA LEU A 51 10.77 3.42 1.51
C LEU A 51 11.85 4.47 1.81
N VAL A 52 11.46 5.63 2.35
CA VAL A 52 12.43 6.65 2.78
C VAL A 52 13.24 6.16 3.97
N ASP A 53 12.60 5.53 4.97
CA ASP A 53 13.26 4.97 6.15
C ASP A 53 14.24 3.83 5.79
N LEU A 54 13.92 3.08 4.72
CA LEU A 54 14.81 2.08 4.12
C LEU A 54 15.99 2.70 3.32
N GLY A 55 15.97 4.01 3.07
CA GLY A 55 17.04 4.76 2.39
C GLY A 55 16.84 4.91 0.88
N ALA A 56 15.66 4.61 0.34
CA ALA A 56 15.38 4.81 -1.08
C ALA A 56 15.14 6.30 -1.42
N PRO A 57 15.55 6.76 -2.62
CA PRO A 57 15.22 8.10 -3.10
C PRO A 57 13.76 8.14 -3.56
N VAL A 58 12.88 8.68 -2.72
CA VAL A 58 11.43 8.69 -2.96
C VAL A 58 10.94 10.08 -3.36
N ARG A 59 10.03 10.14 -4.34
CA ARG A 59 9.16 11.28 -4.63
C ARG A 59 7.73 10.93 -4.21
N LEU A 60 7.16 11.69 -3.29
CA LEU A 60 5.80 11.51 -2.78
C LEU A 60 4.84 12.38 -3.60
N VAL A 61 3.73 11.83 -4.07
CA VAL A 61 2.75 12.55 -4.91
C VAL A 61 1.33 12.31 -4.40
N ALA A 62 0.61 13.36 -4.05
CA ALA A 62 -0.78 13.25 -3.59
C ALA A 62 -1.56 14.55 -3.87
N THR A 63 -2.86 14.54 -3.57
CA THR A 63 -3.69 15.76 -3.56
C THR A 63 -4.26 15.98 -2.17
N VAL A 64 -4.18 17.21 -1.67
CA VAL A 64 -4.75 17.66 -0.41
C VAL A 64 -5.67 18.85 -0.66
N GLY A 65 -6.60 19.11 0.27
CA GLY A 65 -7.41 20.33 0.23
C GLY A 65 -6.58 21.56 0.57
N SER A 66 -7.06 22.74 0.18
CA SER A 66 -6.45 24.03 0.54
C SER A 66 -6.71 24.46 2.00
N ASP A 67 -6.96 23.51 2.91
CA ASP A 67 -7.34 23.74 4.30
C ASP A 67 -6.19 23.46 5.30
N GLU A 68 -6.49 23.59 6.59
CA GLU A 68 -5.56 23.42 7.71
C GLU A 68 -5.08 21.97 7.81
N LEU A 69 -5.95 20.99 7.55
CA LEU A 69 -5.57 19.59 7.50
C LEU A 69 -4.60 19.32 6.35
N GLY A 70 -4.82 19.93 5.18
CA GLY A 70 -3.91 19.84 4.05
C GLY A 70 -2.54 20.43 4.36
N SER A 71 -2.52 21.52 5.14
CA SER A 71 -1.30 22.12 5.66
C SER A 71 -0.58 21.22 6.67
N ILE A 72 -1.30 20.50 7.53
CA ILE A 72 -0.75 19.49 8.45
C ILE A 72 -0.12 18.34 7.65
N ALA A 73 -0.86 17.78 6.69
CA ALA A 73 -0.39 16.68 5.85
C ALA A 73 0.88 17.07 5.08
N THR A 74 0.88 18.27 4.49
CA THR A 74 2.05 18.81 3.76
C THR A 74 3.29 18.87 4.63
N ARG A 75 3.18 19.55 5.79
CA ARG A 75 4.33 19.67 6.70
C ARG A 75 4.82 18.32 7.22
N ALA A 76 3.93 17.36 7.43
CA ALA A 76 4.32 16.03 7.91
C ALA A 76 5.07 15.23 6.84
N LEU A 77 4.61 15.24 5.58
CA LEU A 77 5.28 14.54 4.48
C LEU A 77 6.61 15.20 4.10
N GLU A 78 6.70 16.54 4.11
CA GLU A 78 7.97 17.25 3.86
C GLU A 78 9.04 16.91 4.90
N ARG A 79 8.65 16.65 6.15
CA ARG A 79 9.57 16.25 7.23
C ARG A 79 10.07 14.81 7.13
N ARG A 80 9.49 13.97 6.27
CA ARG A 80 9.89 12.55 6.16
C ARG A 80 11.28 12.35 5.56
N GLY A 81 11.85 13.35 4.89
CA GLY A 81 13.17 13.23 4.24
C GLY A 81 13.14 12.63 2.84
N ALA A 82 11.96 12.61 2.20
CA ALA A 82 11.83 12.28 0.78
C ALA A 82 12.64 13.26 -0.09
N VAL A 83 13.02 12.84 -1.30
CA VAL A 83 13.69 13.71 -2.28
C VAL A 83 12.80 14.90 -2.62
N ARG A 84 11.48 14.66 -2.70
CA ARG A 84 10.48 15.67 -3.00
C ARG A 84 9.10 15.21 -2.53
N ALA A 85 8.28 16.14 -2.05
CA ALA A 85 6.87 15.93 -1.78
C ALA A 85 6.04 16.87 -2.68
N ASP A 86 5.40 16.29 -3.69
CA ASP A 86 4.57 16.97 -4.69
C ASP A 86 3.10 16.83 -4.32
N LEU A 87 2.66 17.68 -3.41
CA LEU A 87 1.28 17.72 -2.95
C LEU A 87 0.51 18.80 -3.68
N GLN A 88 -0.40 18.36 -4.53
CA GLN A 88 -1.31 19.26 -5.23
C GLN A 88 -2.37 19.76 -4.27
N ARG A 89 -2.66 21.05 -4.31
CA ARG A 89 -3.76 21.66 -3.56
C ARG A 89 -4.99 21.79 -4.43
N THR A 90 -6.15 21.51 -3.86
CA THR A 90 -7.44 21.71 -4.52
C THR A 90 -8.41 22.46 -3.61
N ASP A 91 -9.19 23.36 -4.21
CA ASP A 91 -10.31 24.04 -3.56
C ASP A 91 -11.65 23.29 -3.81
N GLN A 92 -11.63 22.20 -4.58
CA GLN A 92 -12.84 21.44 -4.92
C GLN A 92 -13.32 20.55 -3.76
N PHE A 93 -12.40 20.07 -2.93
CA PHE A 93 -12.67 19.17 -1.82
C PHE A 93 -11.79 19.52 -0.63
N ALA A 94 -12.29 19.29 0.59
CA ALA A 94 -11.48 19.35 1.80
C ALA A 94 -10.47 18.20 1.85
N THR A 95 -9.42 18.34 2.64
CA THR A 95 -8.42 17.28 2.86
C THR A 95 -9.06 16.03 3.45
N SER A 96 -8.64 14.87 2.97
CA SER A 96 -9.08 13.59 3.51
C SER A 96 -8.68 13.43 4.97
N TYR A 97 -9.57 12.83 5.75
CA TYR A 97 -9.27 12.49 7.13
C TYR A 97 -9.94 11.19 7.55
N SER A 98 -9.39 10.59 8.59
CA SER A 98 -10.03 9.50 9.32
C SER A 98 -10.16 9.90 10.79
N VAL A 99 -11.31 9.64 11.41
CA VAL A 99 -11.45 9.66 12.86
C VAL A 99 -11.37 8.23 13.34
N ILE A 100 -10.33 7.92 14.12
CA ILE A 100 -10.03 6.57 14.60
C ILE A 100 -10.45 6.50 16.07
N ALA A 101 -11.49 5.72 16.34
CA ALA A 101 -11.98 5.48 17.69
C ALA A 101 -11.52 4.11 18.20
N GLU A 102 -10.51 4.15 19.08
CA GLU A 102 -9.92 2.98 19.73
C GLU A 102 -10.22 3.04 21.24
N GLY A 103 -11.07 2.13 21.72
CA GLY A 103 -11.32 1.93 23.14
C GLY A 103 -10.38 0.87 23.73
N PRO A 104 -10.14 0.84 25.06
CA PRO A 104 -9.24 -0.14 25.67
C PRO A 104 -9.67 -1.61 25.50
N HIS A 105 -10.95 -1.83 25.18
CA HIS A 105 -11.59 -3.15 25.15
C HIS A 105 -12.43 -3.39 23.88
N ALA A 106 -12.34 -2.51 22.88
CA ALA A 106 -13.13 -2.60 21.66
C ALA A 106 -12.23 -2.54 20.42
N ASP A 107 -12.62 -3.26 19.38
CA ASP A 107 -12.01 -3.13 18.06
C ASP A 107 -12.19 -1.68 17.55
N ARG A 108 -11.20 -1.20 16.81
CA ARG A 108 -11.19 0.16 16.28
C ARG A 108 -12.40 0.41 15.37
N ALA A 109 -13.07 1.54 15.56
CA ALA A 109 -14.02 2.08 14.60
C ALA A 109 -13.35 3.21 13.82
N ILE A 110 -13.54 3.23 12.50
CA ILE A 110 -12.94 4.24 11.63
C ILE A 110 -14.04 4.92 10.84
N TRP A 111 -14.15 6.24 11.00
CA TRP A 111 -14.95 7.07 10.10
C TRP A 111 -14.01 7.78 9.15
N HIS A 112 -14.26 7.65 7.85
CA HIS A 112 -13.36 8.14 6.82
C HIS A 112 -14.06 9.07 5.84
N TYR A 113 -13.37 10.14 5.45
CA TYR A 113 -13.77 11.06 4.39
C TYR A 113 -12.71 11.04 3.27
N PRO A 114 -13.03 10.59 2.05
CA PRO A 114 -12.08 10.55 0.94
C PRO A 114 -11.51 11.91 0.54
N GLY A 115 -12.30 12.98 0.62
CA GLY A 115 -11.86 14.36 0.41
C GLY A 115 -11.12 14.58 -0.91
N ALA A 116 -10.01 15.31 -0.86
CA ALA A 116 -9.19 15.67 -2.01
C ALA A 116 -8.72 14.48 -2.89
N ASN A 117 -8.75 13.24 -2.37
CA ASN A 117 -8.52 12.04 -3.17
C ASN A 117 -9.59 11.83 -4.26
N GLU A 118 -10.77 12.46 -4.14
CA GLU A 118 -11.80 12.48 -5.19
C GLU A 118 -11.34 13.20 -6.47
N ALA A 119 -10.49 14.21 -6.35
CA ALA A 119 -9.97 14.98 -7.48
C ALA A 119 -8.73 14.34 -8.13
N PHE A 120 -8.06 13.41 -7.45
CA PHE A 120 -6.83 12.80 -7.97
C PHE A 120 -7.16 11.82 -9.09
N ASP A 121 -6.60 12.03 -10.28
CA ASP A 121 -6.77 11.14 -11.45
C ASP A 121 -5.44 10.71 -12.09
N GLY A 122 -4.31 11.10 -11.51
CA GLY A 122 -2.97 10.76 -11.98
C GLY A 122 -2.45 11.59 -13.15
N ALA A 123 -3.26 12.48 -13.75
CA ALA A 123 -2.87 13.21 -14.97
C ALA A 123 -1.62 14.07 -14.78
N LEU A 124 -1.45 14.65 -13.59
CA LEU A 124 -0.35 15.57 -13.27
C LEU A 124 0.83 14.93 -12.54
N VAL A 125 0.87 13.59 -12.41
CA VAL A 125 2.00 12.88 -11.81
C VAL A 125 3.22 12.98 -12.72
N ASP A 126 4.26 13.68 -12.26
CA ASP A 126 5.55 13.77 -12.94
C ASP A 126 6.38 12.50 -12.71
N LEU A 127 6.71 11.83 -13.81
CA LEU A 127 7.43 10.56 -13.85
C LEU A 127 8.89 10.71 -14.30
N ASP A 128 9.35 11.95 -14.53
CA ASP A 128 10.71 12.19 -15.02
C ASP A 128 11.78 11.74 -14.01
N GLY A 129 12.80 11.06 -14.52
CA GLY A 129 13.92 10.50 -13.76
C GLY A 129 13.58 9.32 -12.84
N ALA A 130 12.33 8.82 -12.85
CA ALA A 130 11.91 7.67 -12.07
C ALA A 130 12.07 6.36 -12.86
N ASN A 131 12.29 5.25 -12.15
CA ASN A 131 12.28 3.90 -12.74
C ASN A 131 11.16 3.00 -12.19
N LEU A 132 10.51 3.42 -11.11
CA LEU A 132 9.44 2.72 -10.46
C LEU A 132 8.34 3.71 -10.05
N LEU A 133 7.09 3.41 -10.40
CA LEU A 133 5.90 4.10 -9.92
C LEU A 133 5.09 3.13 -9.06
N HIS A 134 4.94 3.42 -7.78
CA HIS A 134 4.00 2.75 -6.90
C HIS A 134 2.74 3.60 -6.74
N PHE A 135 1.58 2.98 -6.93
CA PHE A 135 0.27 3.55 -6.65
C PHE A 135 -0.45 2.72 -5.58
N GLY A 136 -1.06 3.37 -4.59
CA GLY A 136 -1.77 2.66 -3.52
C GLY A 136 -3.18 3.18 -3.26
N TYR A 137 -4.02 2.25 -2.79
CA TYR A 137 -5.36 2.46 -2.24
C TYR A 137 -6.41 3.03 -3.21
N PRO A 138 -6.53 2.54 -4.46
CA PRO A 138 -7.61 2.97 -5.34
C PRO A 138 -9.03 2.86 -4.74
N PRO A 139 -9.36 1.87 -3.86
CA PRO A 139 -10.65 1.81 -3.18
C PRO A 139 -11.05 3.07 -2.41
N LEU A 140 -10.09 3.85 -1.93
CA LEU A 140 -10.32 5.09 -1.18
C LEU A 140 -10.23 6.34 -2.08
N MET A 141 -10.09 6.17 -3.39
CA MET A 141 -9.81 7.26 -4.33
C MET A 141 -10.80 7.26 -5.50
N PRO A 142 -11.98 7.91 -5.36
CA PRO A 142 -13.01 7.92 -6.38
C PRO A 142 -12.56 8.44 -7.75
N GLY A 143 -11.60 9.38 -7.75
CA GLY A 143 -11.06 9.99 -8.96
C GLY A 143 -10.34 9.01 -9.87
N VAL A 144 -9.57 8.07 -9.31
CA VAL A 144 -8.84 7.05 -10.10
C VAL A 144 -9.65 5.80 -10.37
N SER A 145 -10.62 5.48 -9.51
CA SER A 145 -11.43 4.25 -9.61
C SER A 145 -12.69 4.40 -10.45
N ARG A 146 -12.95 5.60 -11.00
CA ARG A 146 -14.04 5.84 -11.96
C ARG A 146 -13.82 5.11 -13.28
N ASP A 147 -14.93 4.89 -13.99
CA ASP A 147 -14.95 4.23 -15.31
C ASP A 147 -14.14 2.93 -15.32
N ASP A 148 -14.36 2.09 -14.31
CA ASP A 148 -13.65 0.81 -14.10
C ASP A 148 -12.12 0.96 -14.03
N GLY A 149 -11.63 2.07 -13.46
CA GLY A 149 -10.19 2.28 -13.24
C GLY A 149 -9.43 2.85 -14.45
N LYS A 150 -10.11 3.33 -15.50
CA LYS A 150 -9.48 3.93 -16.68
C LYS A 150 -8.46 5.03 -16.37
N PRO A 151 -8.68 5.95 -15.42
CA PRO A 151 -7.65 6.96 -15.09
C PRO A 151 -6.37 6.32 -14.55
N LEU A 152 -6.47 5.34 -13.64
CA LEU A 152 -5.30 4.63 -13.13
C LEU A 152 -4.58 3.84 -14.24
N ALA A 153 -5.33 3.14 -15.09
CA ALA A 153 -4.76 2.42 -16.24
C ALA A 153 -4.06 3.39 -17.21
N THR A 154 -4.56 4.62 -17.36
CA THR A 154 -3.92 5.67 -18.17
C THR A 154 -2.59 6.11 -17.55
N LEU A 155 -2.54 6.32 -16.24
CA LEU A 155 -1.31 6.63 -15.52
C LEU A 155 -0.27 5.51 -15.67
N PHE A 156 -0.66 4.26 -15.45
CA PHE A 156 0.24 3.12 -15.61
C PHE A 156 0.69 2.92 -17.04
N THR A 157 -0.18 3.07 -18.03
CA THR A 157 0.20 3.05 -19.45
C THR A 157 1.24 4.12 -19.76
N ARG A 158 1.09 5.33 -19.20
CA ARG A 158 2.09 6.40 -19.36
C ARG A 158 3.42 6.01 -18.74
N ALA A 159 3.42 5.46 -17.52
CA ALA A 159 4.63 4.99 -16.86
C ALA A 159 5.33 3.86 -17.65
N SER A 160 4.59 2.86 -18.11
CA SER A 160 5.13 1.77 -18.92
C SER A 160 5.72 2.25 -20.24
N ARG A 161 5.10 3.24 -20.92
CA ARG A 161 5.66 3.86 -22.14
C ARG A 161 6.98 4.59 -21.92
N LEU A 162 7.19 5.11 -20.71
CA LEU A 162 8.45 5.71 -20.28
C LEU A 162 9.45 4.67 -19.76
N GLY A 163 9.09 3.37 -19.78
CA GLY A 163 9.95 2.27 -19.34
C GLY A 163 9.96 2.05 -17.82
N LEU A 164 9.10 2.69 -17.05
CA LEU A 164 9.03 2.49 -15.60
C LEU A 164 8.37 1.14 -15.28
N THR A 165 8.83 0.52 -14.20
CA THR A 165 8.07 -0.55 -13.54
C THR A 165 6.92 0.07 -12.77
N THR A 166 5.72 -0.47 -12.94
CA THR A 166 4.51 -0.04 -12.22
C THR A 166 4.23 -1.00 -11.06
N SER A 167 3.81 -0.46 -9.93
CA SER A 167 3.40 -1.19 -8.74
C SER A 167 2.04 -0.70 -8.27
N LEU A 168 1.20 -1.63 -7.85
CA LEU A 168 -0.13 -1.37 -7.33
C LEU A 168 -0.34 -2.10 -6.01
N ASP A 169 -0.86 -1.37 -5.01
CA ASP A 169 -1.41 -1.94 -3.78
C ASP A 169 -2.87 -1.48 -3.58
N MET A 170 -3.68 -2.35 -2.97
CA MET A 170 -5.09 -2.09 -2.69
C MET A 170 -5.31 -1.70 -1.24
N ALA A 171 -6.56 -1.39 -0.91
CA ALA A 171 -7.03 -1.24 0.46
C ALA A 171 -8.36 -1.98 0.58
N VAL A 172 -8.77 -2.30 1.79
CA VAL A 172 -10.05 -2.93 2.06
C VAL A 172 -11.18 -2.08 1.47
N VAL A 173 -12.07 -2.74 0.73
CA VAL A 173 -13.28 -2.12 0.19
C VAL A 173 -14.35 -2.12 1.25
N ASP A 174 -14.84 -0.95 1.64
CA ASP A 174 -16.10 -0.84 2.37
C ASP A 174 -17.27 -0.97 1.38
N PRO A 175 -18.05 -2.07 1.42
CA PRO A 175 -19.14 -2.29 0.48
C PRO A 175 -20.36 -1.37 0.74
N VAL A 176 -20.45 -0.75 1.91
CA VAL A 176 -21.53 0.17 2.29
C VAL A 176 -21.18 1.60 1.87
N ALA A 177 -19.90 1.94 1.84
CA ALA A 177 -19.45 3.24 1.40
C ALA A 177 -19.80 3.50 -0.06
N LYS A 178 -20.34 4.70 -0.33
CA LYS A 178 -20.76 5.12 -1.68
C LYS A 178 -19.61 5.08 -2.70
N TRP A 179 -18.38 5.31 -2.25
CA TRP A 179 -17.18 5.24 -3.09
C TRP A 179 -16.64 3.81 -3.30
N GLY A 180 -16.95 2.89 -2.39
CA GLY A 180 -16.51 1.49 -2.42
C GLY A 180 -17.42 0.58 -3.26
N ALA A 181 -18.67 0.97 -3.50
CA ALA A 181 -19.62 0.25 -4.33
C ALA A 181 -19.28 0.36 -5.85
N ARG A 182 -18.26 -0.37 -6.28
CA ARG A 182 -17.77 -0.43 -7.67
C ARG A 182 -17.63 -1.89 -8.14
N ASP A 183 -17.59 -2.09 -9.45
CA ASP A 183 -17.24 -3.38 -10.04
C ASP A 183 -15.71 -3.60 -9.97
N TRP A 184 -15.25 -4.06 -8.82
CA TRP A 184 -13.83 -4.35 -8.59
C TRP A 184 -13.26 -5.42 -9.52
N PRO A 185 -13.99 -6.51 -9.88
CA PRO A 185 -13.57 -7.38 -10.96
C PRO A 185 -13.27 -6.65 -12.28
N ALA A 186 -14.14 -5.74 -12.73
CA ALA A 186 -13.91 -4.94 -13.94
C ALA A 186 -12.73 -3.96 -13.79
N PHE A 187 -12.59 -3.35 -12.60
CA PHE A 187 -11.43 -2.50 -12.28
C PHE A 187 -10.11 -3.27 -12.40
N LEU A 188 -10.00 -4.44 -11.78
CA LEU A 188 -8.77 -5.24 -11.84
C LEU A 188 -8.45 -5.70 -13.27
N ALA A 189 -9.47 -6.11 -14.04
CA ALA A 189 -9.30 -6.49 -15.43
C ALA A 189 -8.81 -5.34 -16.32
N THR A 190 -9.17 -4.10 -15.99
CA THR A 190 -8.73 -2.90 -16.70
C THR A 190 -7.30 -2.50 -16.32
N VAL A 191 -6.95 -2.59 -15.04
CA VAL A 191 -5.70 -2.03 -14.52
C VAL A 191 -4.53 -3.01 -14.57
N LEU A 192 -4.73 -4.27 -14.14
CA LEU A 192 -3.65 -5.26 -13.99
C LEU A 192 -2.83 -5.58 -15.26
N PRO A 193 -3.35 -5.48 -16.49
CA PRO A 193 -2.53 -5.63 -17.69
C PRO A 193 -1.36 -4.65 -17.80
N THR A 194 -1.40 -3.54 -17.05
CA THR A 194 -0.37 -2.50 -17.03
C THR A 194 0.42 -2.46 -15.72
N VAL A 195 0.24 -3.45 -14.84
CA VAL A 195 0.88 -3.52 -13.52
C VAL A 195 2.03 -4.53 -13.55
N GLY A 196 3.25 -4.07 -13.25
CA GLY A 196 4.40 -4.94 -13.06
C GLY A 196 4.34 -5.71 -11.74
N ILE A 197 4.03 -5.01 -10.64
CA ILE A 197 4.04 -5.56 -9.28
C ILE A 197 2.68 -5.30 -8.63
N PHE A 198 1.99 -6.34 -8.19
CA PHE A 198 0.73 -6.22 -7.45
C PHE A 198 0.91 -6.81 -6.05
N SER A 199 0.73 -6.00 -5.00
CA SER A 199 1.11 -6.39 -3.63
C SER A 199 0.00 -6.26 -2.56
N PRO A 200 -1.25 -6.67 -2.82
CA PRO A 200 -2.34 -6.51 -1.86
C PRO A 200 -2.22 -7.44 -0.64
N SER A 201 -3.04 -7.20 0.38
CA SER A 201 -3.38 -8.22 1.36
C SER A 201 -4.51 -9.13 0.87
N TYR A 202 -4.66 -10.29 1.51
CA TYR A 202 -5.81 -11.15 1.31
C TYR A 202 -7.12 -10.41 1.61
N ASP A 203 -7.17 -9.62 2.69
CA ASP A 203 -8.38 -8.89 3.10
C ASP A 203 -8.79 -7.84 2.05
N ASP A 204 -7.82 -7.19 1.38
CA ASP A 204 -8.10 -6.26 0.29
C ASP A 204 -8.78 -6.98 -0.89
N LEU A 205 -8.26 -8.15 -1.28
CA LEU A 205 -8.84 -8.93 -2.37
C LEU A 205 -10.17 -9.57 -2.00
N ALA A 206 -10.30 -10.12 -0.79
CA ALA A 206 -11.51 -10.76 -0.33
C ALA A 206 -12.66 -9.75 -0.18
N SER A 207 -12.39 -8.54 0.29
CA SER A 207 -13.40 -7.46 0.36
C SER A 207 -13.82 -6.98 -1.04
N ALA A 208 -12.90 -6.95 -2.01
CA ALA A 208 -13.18 -6.53 -3.38
C ALA A 208 -13.88 -7.59 -4.23
N LEU A 209 -13.52 -8.87 -4.07
CA LEU A 209 -13.91 -9.96 -4.97
C LEU A 209 -14.87 -10.97 -4.34
N GLY A 210 -15.05 -10.91 -3.02
CA GLY A 210 -15.67 -11.97 -2.25
C GLY A 210 -14.76 -13.21 -2.11
N PRO A 211 -15.18 -14.20 -1.30
CA PRO A 211 -14.42 -15.44 -1.13
C PRO A 211 -14.31 -16.24 -2.43
N SER A 212 -13.16 -16.86 -2.65
CA SER A 212 -12.91 -17.69 -3.83
C SER A 212 -13.78 -18.94 -3.84
N LYS A 213 -14.43 -19.22 -4.97
CA LYS A 213 -15.20 -20.46 -5.18
C LYS A 213 -14.32 -21.64 -5.61
N LEU A 214 -13.04 -21.40 -5.90
CA LEU A 214 -12.12 -22.37 -6.51
C LEU A 214 -11.12 -22.97 -5.50
N ALA A 215 -11.09 -22.48 -4.25
CA ALA A 215 -10.24 -23.03 -3.20
C ALA A 215 -10.84 -24.37 -2.69
N PRO A 216 -10.10 -25.48 -2.79
CA PRO A 216 -10.53 -26.75 -2.21
C PRO A 216 -10.38 -26.68 -0.69
N GLU A 217 -11.50 -26.75 0.04
CA GLU A 217 -11.58 -26.47 1.48
C GLU A 217 -11.25 -25.01 1.84
N ARG A 218 -11.85 -24.45 2.89
CA ARG A 218 -11.67 -23.04 3.29
C ARG A 218 -10.32 -22.79 3.98
N ASP A 219 -9.23 -23.33 3.43
CA ASP A 219 -7.86 -23.02 3.86
C ASP A 219 -7.39 -21.73 3.20
N LEU A 220 -6.94 -20.78 4.03
CA LEU A 220 -6.51 -19.46 3.58
C LEU A 220 -5.28 -19.52 2.67
N THR A 221 -4.37 -20.47 2.91
CA THR A 221 -3.13 -20.61 2.11
C THR A 221 -3.49 -20.96 0.66
N SER A 222 -4.36 -21.96 0.48
CA SER A 222 -4.87 -22.38 -0.82
C SER A 222 -5.67 -21.26 -1.51
N GLU A 223 -6.45 -20.48 -0.76
CA GLU A 223 -7.20 -19.35 -1.31
C GLU A 223 -6.27 -18.23 -1.81
N VAL A 224 -5.21 -17.93 -1.06
CA VAL A 224 -4.17 -16.96 -1.45
C VAL A 224 -3.48 -17.36 -2.75
N GLU A 225 -3.10 -18.64 -2.90
CA GLU A 225 -2.45 -19.13 -4.11
C GLU A 225 -3.38 -19.02 -5.33
N VAL A 226 -4.67 -19.39 -5.17
CA VAL A 226 -5.68 -19.24 -6.23
C VAL A 226 -5.89 -17.77 -6.62
N LEU A 227 -5.94 -16.88 -5.64
CA LEU A 227 -6.04 -15.44 -5.90
C LEU A 227 -4.81 -14.92 -6.63
N ALA A 228 -3.61 -15.33 -6.22
CA ALA A 228 -2.37 -14.95 -6.89
C ALA A 228 -2.39 -15.36 -8.37
N GLU A 229 -2.73 -16.61 -8.68
CA GLU A 229 -2.83 -17.10 -10.07
C GLU A 229 -3.89 -16.36 -10.88
N ARG A 230 -5.01 -15.97 -10.26
CA ARG A 230 -6.02 -15.13 -10.91
C ARG A 230 -5.45 -13.75 -11.25
N MET A 231 -4.69 -13.12 -10.37
CA MET A 231 -4.07 -11.81 -10.62
C MET A 231 -2.98 -11.90 -11.70
N MET A 232 -2.20 -12.99 -11.71
CA MET A 232 -1.23 -13.30 -12.77
C MET A 232 -1.93 -13.45 -14.14
N THR A 233 -3.10 -14.11 -14.17
CA THR A 233 -3.91 -14.28 -15.39
C THR A 233 -4.42 -12.94 -15.92
N LEU A 234 -4.76 -12.01 -15.03
CA LEU A 234 -5.20 -10.65 -15.39
C LEU A 234 -4.07 -9.74 -15.87
N GLY A 235 -2.80 -10.12 -15.69
CA GLY A 235 -1.67 -9.49 -16.39
C GLY A 235 -0.51 -9.03 -15.50
N ALA A 236 -0.63 -9.12 -14.18
CA ALA A 236 0.48 -8.79 -13.28
C ALA A 236 1.73 -9.66 -13.57
N ALA A 237 2.92 -9.10 -13.39
CA ALA A 237 4.18 -9.82 -13.60
C ALA A 237 4.76 -10.40 -12.30
N VAL A 238 4.55 -9.71 -11.18
CA VAL A 238 4.87 -10.13 -9.82
C VAL A 238 3.64 -9.91 -8.96
N VAL A 239 3.19 -10.94 -8.24
CA VAL A 239 2.08 -10.84 -7.29
C VAL A 239 2.57 -11.27 -5.92
N MET A 240 2.52 -10.37 -4.94
CA MET A 240 2.74 -10.69 -3.53
C MET A 240 1.41 -10.53 -2.78
N ILE A 241 0.98 -11.55 -2.04
CA ILE A 241 -0.22 -11.44 -1.21
C ILE A 241 0.17 -11.63 0.25
N SER A 242 -0.09 -10.63 1.08
CA SER A 242 0.08 -10.74 2.54
C SER A 242 -1.16 -11.39 3.18
N ALA A 243 -0.94 -12.34 4.08
CA ALA A 243 -1.99 -13.16 4.71
C ALA A 243 -1.90 -13.12 6.24
N GLY A 244 -1.47 -11.99 6.79
CA GLY A 244 -1.37 -11.73 8.23
C GLY A 244 -0.57 -12.81 8.97
N SER A 245 -1.21 -13.54 9.87
CA SER A 245 -0.58 -14.61 10.66
C SER A 245 -0.15 -15.84 9.85
N HIS A 246 -0.49 -15.92 8.56
CA HIS A 246 -0.07 -17.00 7.67
C HIS A 246 1.19 -16.62 6.86
N GLY A 247 1.65 -15.38 7.00
CA GLY A 247 2.84 -14.87 6.30
C GLY A 247 2.47 -14.18 4.99
N MET A 248 3.25 -14.41 3.95
CA MET A 248 3.03 -13.84 2.62
C MET A 248 3.50 -14.78 1.51
N PHE A 249 2.76 -14.76 0.41
CA PHE A 249 3.02 -15.57 -0.78
C PHE A 249 3.50 -14.69 -1.92
N LEU A 250 4.51 -15.14 -2.67
CA LEU A 250 5.02 -14.47 -3.86
C LEU A 250 4.91 -15.39 -5.07
N ARG A 251 4.32 -14.89 -6.15
CA ARG A 251 4.24 -15.55 -7.45
C ARG A 251 4.79 -14.64 -8.53
N VAL A 252 5.65 -15.19 -9.39
CA VAL A 252 6.33 -14.45 -10.44
C VAL A 252 6.09 -15.10 -11.80
N ALA A 253 5.93 -14.26 -12.83
CA ALA A 253 5.73 -14.68 -14.21
C ALA A 253 7.03 -15.21 -14.86
N ASP A 254 6.90 -15.67 -16.09
CA ASP A 254 8.03 -16.01 -16.93
C ASP A 254 8.95 -14.79 -17.22
N ALA A 255 10.17 -15.09 -17.65
CA ALA A 255 11.19 -14.09 -17.98
C ALA A 255 10.71 -13.07 -19.03
N LYS A 256 9.94 -13.49 -20.05
CA LYS A 256 9.49 -12.60 -21.14
C LYS A 256 8.52 -11.55 -20.63
N ARG A 257 7.67 -11.89 -19.66
CA ARG A 257 6.77 -10.91 -19.02
C ARG A 257 7.56 -9.94 -18.16
N LEU A 258 8.55 -10.42 -17.40
CA LEU A 258 9.42 -9.57 -16.57
C LEU A 258 10.27 -8.60 -17.40
N GLU A 259 10.84 -9.04 -18.52
CA GLU A 259 11.59 -8.20 -19.47
C GLU A 259 10.77 -7.00 -20.00
N ARG A 260 9.44 -7.15 -20.02
CA ARG A 260 8.50 -6.09 -20.46
C ARG A 260 7.92 -5.29 -19.30
N ALA A 261 8.19 -5.67 -18.04
CA ALA A 261 7.62 -5.07 -16.84
C ALA A 261 8.42 -3.86 -16.32
N GLY A 262 9.15 -3.18 -17.20
CA GLY A 262 9.85 -1.93 -16.92
C GLY A 262 11.22 -2.07 -16.27
N ALA A 263 11.86 -0.94 -16.03
CA ALA A 263 13.28 -0.80 -15.73
C ALA A 263 13.73 -1.45 -14.40
N ALA A 264 12.83 -1.62 -13.43
CA ALA A 264 13.19 -2.25 -12.16
C ALA A 264 13.12 -3.78 -12.21
N LEU A 265 12.20 -4.35 -12.99
CA LEU A 265 12.02 -5.81 -13.11
C LEU A 265 12.79 -6.44 -14.26
N ALA A 266 12.94 -5.75 -15.39
CA ALA A 266 13.58 -6.32 -16.59
C ALA A 266 15.01 -6.84 -16.34
N PRO A 267 15.89 -6.14 -15.58
CA PRO A 267 17.23 -6.66 -15.26
C PRO A 267 17.22 -7.92 -14.39
N LEU A 268 16.13 -8.17 -13.67
CA LEU A 268 15.99 -9.28 -12.72
C LEU A 268 15.32 -10.51 -13.36
N ALA A 269 14.87 -10.41 -14.61
CA ALA A 269 14.01 -11.39 -15.26
C ALA A 269 14.55 -12.82 -15.21
N ALA A 270 15.83 -13.03 -15.49
CA ALA A 270 16.43 -14.36 -15.52
C ALA A 270 16.46 -15.05 -14.14
N GLU A 271 16.62 -14.28 -13.06
CA GLU A 271 16.71 -14.83 -11.70
C GLU A 271 15.34 -14.92 -11.03
N TRP A 272 14.42 -14.02 -11.38
CA TRP A 272 13.08 -13.97 -10.78
C TRP A 272 12.06 -14.86 -11.50
N ALA A 273 12.29 -15.22 -12.76
CA ALA A 273 11.32 -15.96 -13.56
C ALA A 273 10.81 -17.22 -12.87
N ASP A 274 9.50 -17.42 -12.96
CA ASP A 274 8.78 -18.59 -12.47
C ASP A 274 8.88 -18.84 -10.95
N PHE A 275 9.47 -17.91 -10.18
CA PHE A 275 9.55 -18.02 -8.73
C PHE A 275 8.16 -18.16 -8.11
N THR A 276 8.07 -19.05 -7.14
CA THR A 276 6.92 -19.23 -6.27
C THR A 276 7.43 -19.56 -4.87
N GLY A 277 6.89 -18.91 -3.85
CA GLY A 277 7.37 -19.14 -2.50
C GLY A 277 6.53 -18.46 -1.43
N TRP A 278 6.50 -19.12 -0.27
CA TRP A 278 5.96 -18.59 0.96
C TRP A 278 7.07 -18.08 1.87
N GLN A 279 6.79 -16.98 2.55
CA GLN A 279 7.54 -16.54 3.70
C GLN A 279 6.63 -16.62 4.92
N HIS A 280 6.98 -17.52 5.84
CA HIS A 280 6.28 -17.69 7.10
C HIS A 280 6.39 -16.44 7.98
N PRO A 281 5.39 -16.19 8.84
CA PRO A 281 5.42 -15.05 9.75
C PRO A 281 6.63 -15.14 10.68
N LEU A 282 7.25 -13.99 10.94
CA LEU A 282 8.35 -13.92 11.90
C LEU A 282 7.79 -13.88 13.33
N PRO A 283 8.29 -14.71 14.26
CA PRO A 283 7.92 -14.61 15.67
C PRO A 283 8.38 -13.26 16.22
N LEU A 284 7.44 -12.53 16.81
CA LEU A 284 7.69 -11.20 17.38
C LEU A 284 7.44 -11.23 18.89
N PRO A 285 8.43 -10.82 19.71
CA PRO A 285 8.29 -10.82 21.16
C PRO A 285 7.32 -9.75 21.66
N ASN A 286 7.12 -8.69 20.89
CA ASN A 286 6.18 -7.60 21.19
C ASN A 286 5.50 -7.12 19.90
N LYS A 287 4.20 -6.88 19.97
CA LYS A 287 3.39 -6.32 18.87
C LYS A 287 2.80 -5.00 19.36
N ALA A 288 3.28 -3.89 18.80
CA ALA A 288 2.79 -2.56 19.15
C ALA A 288 1.59 -2.15 18.28
N THR A 289 1.62 -2.51 16.99
CA THR A 289 0.55 -2.20 16.03
C THR A 289 0.58 -3.18 14.87
N THR A 290 -0.55 -3.35 14.17
CA THR A 290 -0.60 -4.02 12.86
C THR A 290 -0.97 -3.04 11.74
N ASN A 291 -1.25 -1.79 12.09
CA ASN A 291 -1.54 -0.74 11.12
C ASN A 291 -0.28 -0.43 10.30
N GLY A 292 -0.42 -0.36 8.97
CA GLY A 292 0.70 -0.13 8.05
C GLY A 292 1.61 -1.34 7.82
N ALA A 293 1.33 -2.52 8.40
CA ALA A 293 2.18 -3.70 8.17
C ALA A 293 2.18 -4.17 6.71
N GLY A 294 1.04 -4.06 6.00
CA GLY A 294 0.94 -4.34 4.57
C GLY A 294 1.74 -3.35 3.72
N ASP A 295 1.61 -2.05 4.02
CA ASP A 295 2.40 -0.99 3.37
C ASP A 295 3.90 -1.23 3.53
N ALA A 296 4.32 -1.59 4.74
CA ALA A 296 5.71 -1.91 5.06
C ALA A 296 6.20 -3.15 4.30
N ALA A 297 5.37 -4.19 4.15
CA ALA A 297 5.70 -5.34 3.32
C ALA A 297 5.91 -4.93 1.86
N THR A 298 4.99 -4.13 1.32
CA THR A 298 5.09 -3.55 -0.03
C THR A 298 6.36 -2.73 -0.18
N ALA A 299 6.66 -1.82 0.75
CA ALA A 299 7.88 -1.02 0.75
C ALA A 299 9.14 -1.90 0.76
N GLY A 300 9.17 -2.94 1.60
CA GLY A 300 10.27 -3.90 1.66
C GLY A 300 10.50 -4.64 0.35
N LEU A 301 9.43 -5.08 -0.32
CA LEU A 301 9.50 -5.73 -1.64
C LEU A 301 10.03 -4.75 -2.71
N LEU A 302 9.46 -3.55 -2.79
CA LEU A 302 9.87 -2.54 -3.77
C LEU A 302 11.32 -2.10 -3.56
N HIS A 303 11.74 -1.94 -2.30
CA HIS A 303 13.13 -1.66 -1.95
C HIS A 303 14.07 -2.81 -2.31
N ALA A 304 13.65 -4.07 -2.13
CA ALA A 304 14.44 -5.23 -2.54
C ALA A 304 14.66 -5.27 -4.06
N ILE A 305 13.59 -5.03 -4.84
CA ILE A 305 13.66 -4.98 -6.30
C ILE A 305 14.54 -3.81 -6.76
N TRP A 306 14.40 -2.65 -6.13
CA TRP A 306 15.22 -1.48 -6.44
C TRP A 306 16.72 -1.68 -6.15
N GLU A 307 17.07 -2.44 -5.11
CA GLU A 307 18.45 -2.86 -4.81
C GLU A 307 18.91 -4.08 -5.65
N GLY A 308 18.04 -4.67 -6.47
CA GLY A 308 18.36 -5.81 -7.33
C GLY A 308 18.55 -7.14 -6.60
N LEU A 309 17.81 -7.37 -5.51
CA LEU A 309 17.84 -8.63 -4.78
C LEU A 309 17.16 -9.75 -5.59
N SER A 310 17.56 -10.99 -5.31
CA SER A 310 16.89 -12.20 -5.80
C SER A 310 15.55 -12.44 -5.07
N PRO A 311 14.62 -13.24 -5.63
CA PRO A 311 13.22 -13.24 -5.17
C PRO A 311 13.02 -13.75 -3.74
N GLY A 312 13.79 -14.76 -3.30
CA GLY A 312 13.73 -15.25 -1.92
C GLY A 312 14.14 -14.19 -0.88
N PRO A 313 15.34 -13.60 -0.97
CA PRO A 313 15.75 -12.46 -0.15
C PRO A 313 14.82 -11.25 -0.24
N ALA A 314 14.22 -10.98 -1.40
CA ALA A 314 13.24 -9.91 -1.55
C ALA A 314 11.96 -10.18 -0.74
N LEU A 315 11.43 -11.40 -0.79
CA LEU A 315 10.28 -11.82 0.00
C LEU A 315 10.59 -11.78 1.50
N SER A 316 11.80 -12.21 1.90
CA SER A 316 12.27 -12.10 3.28
C SER A 316 12.38 -10.64 3.74
N ARG A 317 12.87 -9.74 2.88
CA ARG A 317 12.92 -8.29 3.17
C ARG A 317 11.53 -7.70 3.36
N ALA A 318 10.54 -8.08 2.55
CA ALA A 318 9.15 -7.66 2.73
C ALA A 318 8.64 -8.06 4.12
N ALA A 319 8.82 -9.32 4.52
CA ALA A 319 8.41 -9.80 5.85
C ALA A 319 9.16 -9.13 7.00
N LEU A 320 10.47 -8.92 6.88
CA LEU A 320 11.28 -8.22 7.89
C LEU A 320 10.84 -6.76 8.06
N THR A 321 10.55 -6.07 6.97
CA THR A 321 10.10 -4.67 6.98
C THR A 321 8.76 -4.55 7.71
N ALA A 322 7.79 -5.39 7.35
CA ALA A 322 6.51 -5.49 8.05
C ALA A 322 6.69 -5.81 9.54
N ALA A 323 7.53 -6.79 9.85
CA ALA A 323 7.78 -7.22 11.22
C ALA A 323 8.38 -6.10 12.10
N VAL A 324 9.31 -5.31 11.56
CA VAL A 324 9.87 -4.14 12.27
C VAL A 324 8.78 -3.11 12.57
N VAL A 325 7.93 -2.78 11.60
CA VAL A 325 6.81 -1.83 11.79
C VAL A 325 5.83 -2.36 12.84
N ILE A 326 5.54 -3.67 12.85
CA ILE A 326 4.67 -4.29 13.86
C ILE A 326 5.22 -4.11 15.29
N THR A 327 6.55 -4.06 15.46
CA THR A 327 7.17 -3.76 16.77
C THR A 327 7.09 -2.29 17.18
N GLY A 328 6.50 -1.42 16.35
CA GLY A 328 6.39 0.03 16.59
C GLY A 328 7.66 0.81 16.26
N LYS A 329 8.55 0.23 15.44
CA LYS A 329 9.81 0.85 15.02
C LYS A 329 9.77 1.22 13.55
N LEU A 330 10.51 2.27 13.17
CA LEU A 330 10.73 2.63 11.77
C LEU A 330 11.57 1.54 11.07
N PRO A 331 11.28 1.18 9.81
CA PRO A 331 11.98 0.13 9.08
C PRO A 331 13.34 0.59 8.53
N THR A 332 14.22 1.09 9.39
CA THR A 332 15.58 1.46 8.99
C THR A 332 16.44 0.21 8.73
N THR A 333 17.48 0.33 7.91
CA THR A 333 18.43 -0.76 7.65
C THR A 333 19.00 -1.35 8.96
N GLN A 334 19.24 -0.50 9.97
CA GLN A 334 19.70 -0.92 11.29
C GLN A 334 18.67 -1.79 12.02
N ASN A 335 17.40 -1.37 12.01
CA ASN A 335 16.33 -2.12 12.68
C ASN A 335 16.04 -3.45 11.97
N LEU A 336 16.10 -3.49 10.64
CA LEU A 336 15.99 -4.72 9.87
C LEU A 336 17.12 -5.70 10.21
N ALA A 337 18.38 -5.23 10.25
CA ALA A 337 19.53 -6.06 10.59
C ALA A 337 19.45 -6.60 12.03
N ALA A 338 19.05 -5.76 12.98
CA ALA A 338 18.87 -6.17 14.37
C ALA A 338 17.79 -7.25 14.52
N LEU A 339 16.65 -7.10 13.82
CA LEU A 339 15.60 -8.11 13.87
C LEU A 339 16.03 -9.41 13.18
N ALA A 340 16.69 -9.34 12.02
CA ALA A 340 17.15 -10.52 11.29
C ALA A 340 18.19 -11.35 12.07
N GLY A 341 19.11 -10.68 12.79
CA GLY A 341 20.08 -11.36 13.66
C GLY A 341 19.40 -12.19 14.75
N ASN A 342 18.36 -11.65 15.38
CA ASN A 342 17.61 -12.33 16.44
C ASN A 342 16.77 -13.52 15.94
N GLN A 343 16.56 -13.68 14.62
CA GLN A 343 15.83 -14.81 14.03
C GLN A 343 16.77 -15.97 13.68
N SER A 344 18.09 -15.78 13.80
CA SER A 344 19.10 -16.79 13.49
C SER A 344 19.68 -17.48 14.74
N GLU A 345 19.26 -17.05 15.93
CA GLU A 345 19.60 -17.60 17.25
C GLU A 345 18.45 -18.47 17.79
#